data_AF-A0A2E8CDK9-F1
#
_entry.id   AF-A0A2E8CDK9-F1
#
_cell.length_a   1.000
_cell.length_b   1.000
_cell.length_c   1.000
_cell.angle_alpha   90.00
_cell.angle_beta   90.00
_cell.angle_gamma   90.00
#
_symmetry.space_group_name_H-M   'P 1'
#
loop_
_entity.id
_entity.type
_entity.pdbx_description
1 polymer ?
#
loop_
_entity_poly.entity_id
_entity_poly.type
_entity_poly.pdbx_seq_one_letter_code
_entity_poly.pdbx_strand_id
1 'polypeptide(L)'
;MSADKNASTDLNLQQKDVVEEVVSTKSGRENFDTPQDHIGAISQIFSQFQFAYHNQFHKAFPDAESLVIAKKYWLSSLQGFSPSVILAAGKKITHGQTFLPSLADLVSACETGDDLFGLPNLQEAYLEACSAPSPKCNFSWSHPAVYFAGKAASWFLLANESPAVAQPVFEYHYKLLCDRVRRGEALEVKVAVPLTDVVHQPLERAELRSRLAKLRRDLKL
;
A
#
# COMPACT_ATOMS: atom_id res chain seq x y z
N MET A 1 -41.41 64.54 -7.00
CA MET A 1 -41.69 63.86 -8.28
C MET A 1 -40.37 63.23 -8.70
N SER A 2 -40.18 61.96 -8.35
CA SER A 2 -40.40 60.79 -9.23
C SER A 2 -39.42 60.81 -10.40
N ALA A 3 -38.64 59.77 -10.70
CA ALA A 3 -38.46 58.44 -10.16
C ALA A 3 -37.13 57.93 -10.73
N ASP A 4 -36.40 57.10 -9.99
CA ASP A 4 -35.71 55.92 -10.55
C ASP A 4 -34.81 55.29 -9.49
N LYS A 5 -34.90 53.96 -9.40
CA LYS A 5 -34.05 52.97 -8.73
C LYS A 5 -34.85 52.07 -7.78
N ASN A 6 -35.39 50.98 -8.35
CA ASN A 6 -35.49 49.72 -7.63
C ASN A 6 -35.53 48.56 -8.64
N ALA A 7 -34.35 48.11 -9.06
CA ALA A 7 -34.13 46.88 -9.82
C ALA A 7 -32.88 46.19 -9.26
N SER A 8 -32.87 45.90 -7.96
CA SER A 8 -31.75 45.24 -7.29
C SER A 8 -32.18 44.23 -6.22
N THR A 9 -33.37 43.65 -6.35
CA THR A 9 -33.92 42.72 -5.35
C THR A 9 -33.85 41.23 -5.75
N ASP A 10 -33.33 40.88 -6.94
CA ASP A 10 -33.35 39.49 -7.44
C ASP A 10 -31.99 38.78 -7.56
N LEU A 11 -30.97 39.19 -6.78
CA LEU A 11 -29.65 38.53 -6.80
C LEU A 11 -29.20 37.94 -5.46
N ASN A 12 -30.08 37.83 -4.47
CA ASN A 12 -29.71 37.34 -3.13
C ASN A 12 -30.50 36.11 -2.66
N LEU A 13 -30.88 35.23 -3.59
CA LEU A 13 -31.63 34.01 -3.26
C LEU A 13 -31.08 32.70 -3.88
N GLN A 14 -29.80 32.65 -4.25
CA GLN A 14 -29.14 31.40 -4.65
C GLN A 14 -27.84 31.13 -3.87
N GLN A 15 -27.75 31.62 -2.64
CA GLN A 15 -26.58 31.42 -1.79
C GLN A 15 -26.98 31.07 -0.36
N LYS A 16 -27.87 30.07 -0.21
CA LYS A 16 -28.22 29.49 1.10
C LYS A 16 -28.34 27.96 1.15
N ASP A 17 -28.19 27.23 0.04
CA ASP A 17 -28.44 25.77 0.01
C ASP A 17 -27.17 24.88 -0.05
N VAL A 18 -25.98 25.37 0.34
CA VAL A 18 -24.73 24.57 0.21
C VAL A 18 -24.06 24.21 1.55
N VAL A 19 -24.62 24.60 2.71
CA VAL A 19 -23.92 24.45 4.01
C VAL A 19 -24.53 23.38 4.94
N GLU A 20 -25.45 22.54 4.46
CA GLU A 20 -26.13 21.53 5.29
C GLU A 20 -25.81 20.07 4.92
N GLU A 21 -24.58 19.80 4.50
CA GLU A 21 -24.09 18.42 4.31
C GLU A 21 -22.73 18.19 4.98
N VAL A 22 -22.60 18.56 6.26
CA VAL A 22 -21.44 18.13 7.04
C VAL A 22 -21.91 17.68 8.42
N VAL A 23 -21.59 16.42 8.72
CA VAL A 23 -21.75 15.70 10.00
C VAL A 23 -23.05 14.86 10.14
N SER A 24 -23.01 13.64 9.59
CA SER A 24 -23.37 12.48 10.41
C SER A 24 -22.64 11.23 9.96
N THR A 25 -21.92 10.67 10.92
CA THR A 25 -21.02 9.53 10.89
C THR A 25 -21.66 8.22 10.42
N LYS A 26 -20.97 7.48 9.56
CA LYS A 26 -20.79 6.02 9.71
C LYS A 26 -19.35 5.64 9.41
N SER A 27 -18.62 5.41 10.50
CA SER A 27 -17.34 4.69 10.52
C SER A 27 -17.60 3.26 10.06
N GLY A 28 -17.23 2.98 8.82
CA GLY A 28 -16.98 1.64 8.32
C GLY A 28 -15.63 1.70 7.63
N ARG A 29 -14.65 0.93 8.12
CA ARG A 29 -13.48 0.58 7.31
C ARG A 29 -14.01 -0.20 6.11
N GLU A 30 -14.29 0.52 5.02
CA GLU A 30 -14.52 -0.10 3.73
C GLU A 30 -13.18 -0.67 3.30
N ASN A 31 -13.04 -1.99 3.43
CA ASN A 31 -12.13 -2.75 2.60
C ASN A 31 -12.54 -2.49 1.15
N PHE A 32 -11.93 -1.49 0.52
CA PHE A 32 -12.05 -1.21 -0.91
C PHE A 32 -11.29 -2.27 -1.70
N ASP A 33 -11.77 -3.51 -1.61
CA ASP A 33 -11.33 -4.63 -2.43
C ASP A 33 -12.54 -5.16 -3.23
N THR A 34 -13.36 -4.24 -3.74
CA THR A 34 -13.95 -4.49 -5.06
C THR A 34 -12.81 -4.37 -6.07
N PRO A 35 -12.64 -5.30 -7.01
CA PRO A 35 -11.68 -5.12 -8.09
C PRO A 35 -12.09 -3.84 -8.81
N GLN A 36 -11.43 -2.72 -8.50
CA GLN A 36 -11.51 -1.52 -9.29
C GLN A 36 -10.88 -1.92 -10.62
N ASP A 37 -11.67 -2.40 -11.57
CA ASP A 37 -11.14 -3.02 -12.78
C ASP A 37 -10.07 -2.10 -13.39
N HIS A 38 -8.91 -2.64 -13.77
CA HIS A 38 -7.84 -1.85 -14.41
C HIS A 38 -8.38 -1.03 -15.60
N ILE A 39 -9.40 -1.55 -16.28
CA ILE A 39 -10.15 -0.86 -17.34
C ILE A 39 -10.80 0.44 -16.84
N GLY A 40 -11.45 0.39 -15.68
CA GLY A 40 -12.08 1.54 -15.03
C GLY A 40 -11.04 2.57 -14.61
N ALA A 41 -9.95 2.15 -13.97
CA ALA A 41 -8.86 3.03 -13.57
C ALA A 41 -8.24 3.76 -14.78
N ILE A 42 -7.97 3.04 -15.86
CA ILE A 42 -7.40 3.62 -17.09
C ILE A 42 -8.40 4.56 -17.75
N SER A 43 -9.68 4.16 -17.85
CA SER A 43 -10.70 5.03 -18.42
C SER A 43 -10.86 6.33 -17.64
N GLN A 44 -10.77 6.26 -16.31
CA GLN A 44 -10.78 7.43 -15.44
C GLN A 44 -9.57 8.34 -15.68
N ILE A 45 -8.36 7.79 -15.81
CA ILE A 45 -7.16 8.60 -16.11
C ILE A 45 -7.27 9.27 -17.48
N PHE A 46 -7.72 8.55 -18.49
CA PHE A 46 -7.93 9.14 -19.82
C PHE A 46 -8.96 10.27 -19.77
N SER A 47 -10.02 10.14 -18.96
CA SER A 47 -10.98 11.24 -18.76
C SER A 47 -10.31 12.44 -18.07
N GLN A 48 -9.48 12.21 -17.06
CA GLN A 48 -8.73 13.27 -16.38
C GLN A 48 -7.78 14.00 -17.34
N PHE A 49 -7.07 13.25 -18.19
CA PHE A 49 -6.19 13.83 -19.21
C PHE A 49 -6.95 14.59 -20.28
N GLN A 50 -8.14 14.14 -20.66
CA GLN A 50 -9.00 14.87 -21.59
C GLN A 50 -9.44 16.22 -21.02
N PHE A 51 -9.75 16.30 -19.73
CA PHE A 51 -10.10 17.56 -19.06
C PHE A 51 -8.87 18.46 -18.85
N ALA A 52 -7.75 17.90 -18.38
CA ALA A 52 -6.55 18.68 -18.06
C ALA A 52 -5.81 19.19 -19.32
N TYR A 53 -5.77 18.38 -20.38
CA TYR A 53 -4.96 18.62 -21.58
C TYR A 53 -5.77 18.68 -22.87
N HIS A 54 -7.01 19.20 -22.81
CA HIS A 54 -8.02 19.17 -23.88
C HIS A 54 -7.46 19.27 -25.33
N ASN A 55 -6.73 20.34 -25.64
CA ASN A 55 -6.21 20.58 -26.99
C ASN A 55 -5.11 19.55 -27.40
N GLN A 56 -4.23 19.18 -26.47
CA GLN A 56 -3.17 18.20 -26.74
C GLN A 56 -3.76 16.79 -26.88
N PHE A 57 -4.75 16.47 -26.04
CA PHE A 57 -5.43 15.19 -26.05
C PHE A 57 -6.18 14.96 -27.38
N HIS A 58 -6.94 15.95 -27.86
CA HIS A 58 -7.67 15.83 -29.14
C HIS A 58 -6.71 15.80 -30.36
N LYS A 59 -5.53 16.41 -30.25
CA LYS A 59 -4.49 16.29 -31.29
C LYS A 59 -3.84 14.91 -31.30
N ALA A 60 -3.61 14.31 -30.14
CA ALA A 60 -3.01 12.99 -30.02
C ALA A 60 -4.00 11.86 -30.37
N PHE A 61 -5.28 12.05 -30.05
CA PHE A 61 -6.35 11.06 -30.25
C PHE A 61 -7.54 11.68 -30.98
N PRO A 62 -7.44 11.91 -32.30
CA PRO A 62 -8.53 12.50 -33.09
C PRO A 62 -9.72 11.55 -33.26
N ASP A 63 -9.45 10.24 -33.36
CA ASP A 63 -10.46 9.21 -33.61
C ASP A 63 -10.76 8.37 -32.36
N ALA A 64 -12.02 7.91 -32.26
CA ALA A 64 -12.44 7.02 -31.17
C ALA A 64 -11.70 5.66 -31.20
N GLU A 65 -11.36 5.15 -32.39
CA GLU A 65 -10.60 3.91 -32.54
C GLU A 65 -9.18 4.04 -31.97
N SER A 66 -8.50 5.15 -32.26
CA SER A 66 -7.17 5.46 -31.72
C SER A 66 -7.16 5.51 -30.20
N LEU A 67 -8.22 6.07 -29.60
CA LEU A 67 -8.39 6.12 -28.15
C LEU A 67 -8.57 4.71 -27.55
N VAL A 68 -9.35 3.83 -28.20
CA VAL A 68 -9.54 2.44 -27.76
C VAL A 68 -8.22 1.65 -27.84
N ILE A 69 -7.46 1.82 -28.92
CA ILE A 69 -6.14 1.16 -29.09
C ILE A 69 -5.17 1.65 -28.00
N ALA A 70 -5.12 2.96 -27.75
CA ALA A 70 -4.27 3.53 -26.70
C ALA A 70 -4.64 2.98 -25.31
N LYS A 71 -5.93 2.94 -24.96
CA LYS A 71 -6.39 2.36 -23.69
C LYS A 71 -6.00 0.89 -23.55
N LYS A 72 -6.14 0.08 -24.61
CA LYS A 72 -5.73 -1.33 -24.60
C LYS A 72 -4.22 -1.49 -24.41
N TYR A 73 -3.43 -0.66 -25.09
CA TYR A 73 -1.97 -0.66 -24.95
C TYR A 73 -1.56 -0.30 -23.51
N TRP A 74 -2.12 0.78 -22.96
CA TRP A 74 -1.83 1.21 -21.59
C TRP A 74 -2.28 0.17 -20.57
N LEU A 75 -3.40 -0.52 -20.82
CA LEU A 75 -3.84 -1.63 -19.97
C LEU A 75 -2.84 -2.76 -19.94
N SER A 76 -2.34 -3.19 -21.10
CA SER A 76 -1.35 -4.26 -21.17
C SER A 76 -0.06 -3.91 -20.41
N SER A 77 0.35 -2.64 -20.43
CA SER A 77 1.57 -2.18 -19.74
C SER A 77 1.37 -1.95 -18.25
N LEU A 78 0.17 -1.54 -17.82
CA LEU A 78 -0.13 -1.20 -16.42
C LEU A 78 -0.77 -2.35 -15.64
N GLN A 79 -0.97 -3.51 -16.27
CA GLN A 79 -1.55 -4.69 -15.62
C GLN A 79 -0.74 -5.16 -14.38
N GLY A 80 0.55 -4.81 -14.33
CA GLY A 80 1.42 -5.09 -13.19
C GLY A 80 1.22 -4.16 -11.98
N PHE A 81 0.46 -3.07 -12.08
CA PHE A 81 0.24 -2.14 -10.96
C PHE A 81 -1.19 -2.20 -10.48
N SER A 82 -1.40 -2.09 -9.17
CA SER A 82 -2.76 -2.05 -8.65
C SER A 82 -3.51 -0.80 -9.13
N PRO A 83 -4.84 -0.90 -9.33
CA PRO A 83 -5.66 0.20 -9.84
C PRO A 83 -5.54 1.51 -9.05
N SER A 84 -5.36 1.41 -7.73
CA SER A 84 -5.17 2.55 -6.83
C SER A 84 -3.86 3.29 -7.11
N VAL A 85 -2.75 2.57 -7.38
CA VAL A 85 -1.45 3.16 -7.79
C VAL A 85 -1.66 3.98 -9.05
N ILE A 86 -2.31 3.38 -10.05
CA ILE A 86 -2.46 3.95 -11.39
C ILE A 86 -3.23 5.28 -11.29
N LEU A 87 -4.34 5.31 -10.54
CA LEU A 87 -5.12 6.53 -10.32
C LEU A 87 -4.35 7.61 -9.56
N ALA A 88 -3.62 7.24 -8.52
CA ALA A 88 -2.84 8.19 -7.72
C ALA A 88 -1.67 8.78 -8.53
N ALA A 89 -0.98 7.95 -9.31
CA ALA A 89 0.07 8.37 -10.24
C ALA A 89 -0.48 9.33 -11.30
N GLY A 90 -1.63 9.01 -11.89
CA GLY A 90 -2.32 9.90 -12.85
C GLY A 90 -2.58 11.29 -12.26
N LYS A 91 -3.15 11.35 -11.05
CA LYS A 91 -3.37 12.62 -10.33
C LYS A 91 -2.06 13.38 -10.10
N LYS A 92 -1.00 12.72 -9.63
CA LYS A 92 0.30 13.34 -9.36
C LYS A 92 0.87 14.00 -10.62
N ILE A 93 0.78 13.33 -11.75
CA ILE A 93 1.26 13.85 -13.04
C ILE A 93 0.44 15.05 -13.48
N THR A 94 -0.90 14.99 -13.37
CA THR A 94 -1.77 16.11 -13.76
C THR A 94 -1.45 17.39 -12.99
N HIS A 95 -0.99 17.29 -11.74
CA HIS A 95 -0.58 18.47 -10.95
C HIS A 95 0.84 18.97 -11.29
N GLY A 96 1.74 18.09 -11.74
CA GLY A 96 3.15 18.42 -11.95
C GLY A 96 3.54 18.75 -13.39
N GLN A 97 2.82 18.23 -14.38
CA GLN A 97 3.19 18.32 -15.80
C GLN A 97 2.24 19.22 -16.59
N THR A 98 2.82 20.10 -17.40
CA THR A 98 2.09 21.03 -18.28
C THR A 98 1.66 20.39 -19.60
N PHE A 99 2.26 19.25 -19.95
CA PHE A 99 2.03 18.54 -21.20
C PHE A 99 1.33 17.20 -20.96
N LEU A 100 0.68 16.69 -22.01
CA LEU A 100 0.06 15.37 -21.99
C LEU A 100 1.15 14.31 -21.71
N PRO A 101 1.05 13.56 -20.60
CA PRO A 101 2.08 12.62 -20.23
C PRO A 101 2.13 11.41 -21.15
N SER A 102 3.32 10.85 -21.31
CA SER A 102 3.53 9.57 -21.98
C SER A 102 3.23 8.40 -21.03
N LEU A 103 3.11 7.20 -21.60
CA LEU A 103 3.00 5.98 -20.80
C LEU A 103 4.21 5.80 -19.87
N ALA A 104 5.41 6.18 -20.31
CA ALA A 104 6.63 6.07 -19.51
C ALA A 104 6.59 6.99 -18.28
N ASP A 105 6.06 8.21 -18.44
CA ASP A 105 5.86 9.13 -17.31
C ASP A 105 4.90 8.55 -16.28
N LEU A 106 3.82 7.90 -16.75
CA LEU A 106 2.88 7.22 -15.86
C LEU A 106 3.52 6.04 -15.13
N VAL A 107 4.29 5.20 -15.83
CA VAL A 107 5.01 4.07 -15.20
C VAL A 107 6.01 4.57 -14.16
N SER A 108 6.81 5.59 -14.48
CA SER A 108 7.77 6.17 -13.54
C SER A 108 7.08 6.79 -12.32
N ALA A 109 5.92 7.44 -12.51
CA ALA A 109 5.12 7.96 -11.40
C ALA A 109 4.53 6.85 -10.53
N CYS A 110 4.13 5.71 -11.11
CA CYS A 110 3.72 4.52 -10.36
C CYS A 110 4.86 3.93 -9.53
N GLU A 111 6.08 3.89 -10.07
CA GLU A 111 7.29 3.42 -9.37
C GLU A 111 7.70 4.36 -8.22
N THR A 112 7.60 5.67 -8.45
CA THR A 112 7.92 6.69 -7.43
C THR A 112 6.77 6.88 -6.42
N GLY A 113 5.68 6.14 -6.59
CA GLY A 113 4.49 6.21 -5.74
C GLY A 113 4.58 5.44 -4.42
N ASP A 114 5.76 4.94 -4.04
CA ASP A 114 5.96 4.12 -2.83
C ASP A 114 5.41 4.77 -1.55
N ASP A 115 5.46 6.11 -1.46
CA ASP A 115 4.91 6.89 -0.34
C ASP A 115 3.39 6.71 -0.16
N LEU A 116 2.67 6.41 -1.24
CA LEU A 116 1.21 6.16 -1.21
C LEU A 116 0.86 4.86 -0.47
N PHE A 117 1.80 3.93 -0.36
CA PHE A 117 1.65 2.67 0.36
C PHE A 117 2.24 2.73 1.78
N GLY A 118 2.77 3.87 2.19
CA GLY A 118 3.51 3.99 3.45
C GLY A 118 4.79 3.15 3.47
N LEU A 119 5.37 2.89 2.29
CA LEU A 119 6.66 2.20 2.19
C LEU A 119 7.77 3.16 2.63
N PRO A 120 8.52 2.85 3.70
CA PRO A 120 9.62 3.69 4.13
C PRO A 120 10.73 3.75 3.07
N ASN A 121 11.54 4.80 3.11
CA ASN A 121 12.71 4.87 2.23
C ASN A 121 13.64 3.68 2.51
N LEU A 122 14.39 3.22 1.49
CA LEU A 122 15.28 2.08 1.60
C LEU A 122 16.25 2.18 2.79
N GLN A 123 16.83 3.37 3.00
CA GLN A 123 17.76 3.59 4.11
C GLN A 123 17.06 3.54 5.47
N GLU A 124 15.87 4.11 5.57
CA GLU A 124 15.06 4.07 6.80
C GLU A 124 14.61 2.63 7.12
N ALA A 125 14.15 1.90 6.10
CA ALA A 125 13.80 0.49 6.20
C ALA A 125 14.97 -0.37 6.67
N TYR A 126 16.18 -0.11 6.16
CA TYR A 126 17.39 -0.82 6.56
C TYR A 126 17.77 -0.50 8.02
N LEU A 127 17.74 0.79 8.41
CA LEU A 127 18.02 1.20 9.78
C LEU A 127 17.01 0.62 10.78
N GLU A 128 15.73 0.59 10.42
CA GLU A 128 14.68 -0.06 11.21
C GLU A 128 14.93 -1.56 11.35
N ALA A 129 15.30 -2.25 10.26
CA ALA A 129 15.62 -3.67 10.29
C ALA A 129 16.81 -4.01 11.21
N CYS A 130 17.86 -3.19 11.16
CA CYS A 130 19.05 -3.32 12.00
C CYS A 130 18.77 -3.00 13.48
N SER A 131 17.94 -1.99 13.76
CA SER A 131 17.67 -1.52 15.13
C SER A 131 16.58 -2.30 15.87
N ALA A 132 15.75 -3.08 15.15
CA ALA A 132 14.64 -3.78 15.79
C ALA A 132 15.10 -4.78 16.89
N PRO A 133 14.50 -4.76 18.09
CA PRO A 133 14.81 -5.74 19.13
C PRO A 133 14.23 -7.13 18.81
N SER A 134 14.80 -8.17 19.42
CA SER A 134 14.19 -9.50 19.42
C SER A 134 13.10 -9.58 20.52
N PRO A 135 11.91 -10.14 20.26
CA PRO A 135 11.47 -10.90 19.09
C PRO A 135 10.91 -10.01 17.95
N LYS A 136 11.45 -10.19 16.73
CA LYS A 136 11.12 -9.39 15.53
C LYS A 136 9.66 -9.50 15.07
N CYS A 137 8.92 -10.52 15.53
CA CYS A 137 7.51 -10.73 15.19
C CYS A 137 6.54 -9.83 15.98
N ASN A 138 6.95 -9.32 17.14
CA ASN A 138 6.12 -8.45 17.99
C ASN A 138 6.51 -6.96 17.87
N PHE A 139 7.42 -6.65 16.95
CA PHE A 139 7.86 -5.29 16.72
C PHE A 139 6.83 -4.54 15.86
N SER A 140 6.60 -3.27 16.18
CA SER A 140 5.71 -2.39 15.42
C SER A 140 6.42 -1.86 14.19
N TRP A 141 6.49 -2.69 13.13
CA TRP A 141 7.11 -2.32 11.87
C TRP A 141 6.37 -1.18 11.18
N SER A 142 7.10 -0.23 10.60
CA SER A 142 6.53 0.85 9.77
C SER A 142 5.73 0.27 8.60
N HIS A 143 6.27 -0.77 7.97
CA HIS A 143 5.58 -1.50 6.91
C HIS A 143 5.93 -3.01 6.95
N PRO A 144 4.96 -3.92 6.72
CA PRO A 144 5.20 -5.37 6.63
C PRO A 144 6.34 -5.77 5.69
N ALA A 145 6.54 -5.01 4.61
CA ALA A 145 7.63 -5.23 3.65
C ALA A 145 9.01 -5.20 4.32
N VAL A 146 9.24 -4.35 5.33
CA VAL A 146 10.52 -4.27 6.06
C VAL A 146 10.79 -5.58 6.81
N TYR A 147 9.76 -6.11 7.48
CA TYR A 147 9.85 -7.39 8.17
C TYR A 147 10.17 -8.55 7.20
N PHE A 148 9.44 -8.64 6.09
CA PHE A 148 9.69 -9.69 5.11
C PHE A 148 11.05 -9.55 4.42
N ALA A 149 11.51 -8.33 4.16
CA ALA A 149 12.82 -8.06 3.57
C ALA A 149 13.93 -8.51 4.50
N GLY A 150 13.85 -8.16 5.79
CA GLY A 150 14.85 -8.59 6.77
C GLY A 150 14.81 -10.09 7.04
N LYS A 151 13.63 -10.72 6.98
CA LYS A 151 13.53 -12.19 7.03
C LYS A 151 14.19 -12.86 5.83
N ALA A 152 14.02 -12.32 4.62
CA ALA A 152 14.63 -12.84 3.40
C ALA A 152 16.15 -12.62 3.37
N ALA A 153 16.61 -11.45 3.80
CA ALA A 153 18.04 -11.12 3.89
C ALA A 153 18.77 -11.80 5.06
N SER A 154 18.03 -12.48 5.94
CA SER A 154 18.49 -13.07 7.21
C SER A 154 18.80 -12.06 8.31
N TRP A 155 18.04 -12.14 9.40
CA TRP A 155 18.28 -11.34 10.61
C TRP A 155 19.67 -11.55 11.21
N PHE A 156 20.25 -12.74 11.05
CA PHE A 156 21.60 -13.04 11.51
C PHE A 156 22.64 -12.24 10.71
N LEU A 157 22.45 -12.14 9.40
CA LEU A 157 23.34 -11.39 8.51
C LEU A 157 23.26 -9.89 8.82
N LEU A 158 22.05 -9.36 8.95
CA LEU A 158 21.81 -7.95 9.33
C LEU A 158 22.38 -7.56 10.69
N ALA A 159 22.56 -8.52 11.62
CA ALA A 159 23.05 -8.25 12.97
C ALA A 159 24.57 -8.42 13.12
N ASN A 160 25.20 -9.30 12.33
CA ASN A 160 26.60 -9.67 12.52
C ASN A 160 27.54 -9.14 11.43
N GLU A 161 27.03 -8.88 10.23
CA GLU A 161 27.85 -8.42 9.11
C GLU A 161 27.96 -6.90 9.06
N SER A 162 28.99 -6.42 8.35
CA SER A 162 29.16 -4.99 8.10
C SER A 162 28.07 -4.44 7.16
N PRO A 163 27.72 -3.15 7.25
CA PRO A 163 26.73 -2.54 6.36
C PRO A 163 27.06 -2.69 4.86
N ALA A 164 28.35 -2.72 4.50
CA ALA A 164 28.78 -2.89 3.11
C ALA A 164 28.34 -4.21 2.48
N VAL A 165 28.17 -5.27 3.29
CA VAL A 165 27.72 -6.59 2.82
C VAL A 165 26.21 -6.76 3.05
N ALA A 166 25.70 -6.31 4.20
CA ALA A 166 24.31 -6.53 4.56
C ALA A 166 23.31 -5.65 3.79
N GLN A 167 23.66 -4.39 3.54
CA GLN A 167 22.80 -3.43 2.86
C GLN A 167 22.40 -3.85 1.43
N PRO A 168 23.31 -4.29 0.53
CA PRO A 168 22.91 -4.66 -0.83
C PRO A 168 22.00 -5.90 -0.88
N VAL A 169 22.21 -6.85 0.04
CA VAL A 169 21.35 -8.05 0.13
C VAL A 169 19.94 -7.64 0.59
N PHE A 170 19.85 -6.80 1.63
CA PHE A 170 18.58 -6.27 2.09
C PHE A 170 17.88 -5.44 1.01
N GLU A 171 18.61 -4.55 0.33
CA GLU A 171 18.09 -3.70 -0.73
C GLU A 171 17.45 -4.50 -1.87
N TYR A 172 18.13 -5.56 -2.30
CA TYR A 172 17.60 -6.45 -3.34
C TYR A 172 16.25 -7.05 -2.93
N HIS A 173 16.15 -7.58 -1.71
CA HIS A 173 14.91 -8.17 -1.21
C HIS A 173 13.81 -7.14 -0.94
N TYR A 174 14.19 -5.95 -0.45
CA TYR A 174 13.26 -4.87 -0.19
C TYR A 174 12.62 -4.39 -1.50
N LYS A 175 13.42 -4.15 -2.54
CA LYS A 175 12.92 -3.76 -3.88
C LYS A 175 11.92 -4.78 -4.44
N LEU A 176 12.24 -6.06 -4.37
CA LEU A 176 11.35 -7.12 -4.85
C LEU A 176 10.02 -7.15 -4.08
N LEU A 177 10.03 -6.85 -2.79
CA LEU A 177 8.82 -6.76 -1.98
C LEU A 177 8.02 -5.49 -2.26
N CYS A 178 8.66 -4.35 -2.47
CA CYS A 178 7.99 -3.14 -2.93
C CYS A 178 7.28 -3.37 -4.26
N ASP A 179 7.94 -4.04 -5.22
CA ASP A 179 7.32 -4.39 -6.50
C ASP A 179 6.06 -5.24 -6.28
N ARG A 180 6.13 -6.25 -5.42
CA ARG A 180 4.99 -7.12 -5.07
C ARG A 180 3.83 -6.35 -4.43
N VAL A 181 4.12 -5.43 -3.52
CA VAL A 181 3.11 -4.55 -2.91
C VAL A 181 2.46 -3.66 -3.96
N ARG A 182 3.25 -3.10 -4.89
CA ARG A 182 2.71 -2.31 -6.02
C ARG A 182 1.80 -3.13 -6.93
N ARG A 183 2.04 -4.44 -7.08
CA ARG A 183 1.13 -5.36 -7.80
C ARG A 183 -0.18 -5.63 -7.07
N GLY A 184 -0.31 -5.20 -5.80
CA GLY A 184 -1.48 -5.44 -4.97
C GLY A 184 -1.38 -6.71 -4.13
N GLU A 185 -0.19 -7.30 -3.94
CA GLU A 185 -0.03 -8.41 -2.99
C GLU A 185 -0.08 -7.89 -1.55
N ALA A 186 -1.09 -8.35 -0.78
CA ALA A 186 -1.18 -8.06 0.65
C ALA A 186 -0.10 -8.83 1.44
N LEU A 187 0.89 -8.12 1.97
CA LEU A 187 1.91 -8.70 2.85
C LEU A 187 1.38 -8.75 4.29
N GLU A 188 0.73 -9.84 4.66
CA GLU A 188 0.29 -10.06 6.04
C GLU A 188 1.41 -10.66 6.91
N VAL A 189 1.90 -9.90 7.89
CA VAL A 189 2.74 -10.47 8.95
C VAL A 189 1.87 -11.34 9.83
N LYS A 190 1.90 -12.66 9.61
CA LYS A 190 1.33 -13.62 10.55
C LYS A 190 2.17 -13.59 11.82
N VAL A 191 1.77 -12.76 12.77
CA VAL A 191 2.26 -12.84 14.16
C VAL A 191 1.91 -14.24 14.63
N ALA A 192 2.93 -15.07 14.83
CA ALA A 192 2.73 -16.36 15.46
C ALA A 192 2.13 -16.05 16.84
N VAL A 193 0.86 -16.40 17.03
CA VAL A 193 0.25 -16.43 18.34
C VAL A 193 1.23 -17.19 19.23
N PRO A 194 1.69 -16.62 20.35
CA PRO A 194 2.58 -17.34 21.24
C PRO A 194 1.95 -18.69 21.49
N LEU A 195 2.73 -19.77 21.28
CA LEU A 195 2.31 -21.09 21.73
C LEU A 195 1.81 -20.88 23.15
N THR A 196 0.53 -21.22 23.41
CA THR A 196 -0.02 -21.15 24.76
C THR A 196 1.03 -21.77 25.66
N ASP A 197 1.51 -21.02 26.67
CA ASP A 197 2.42 -21.57 27.66
C ASP A 197 1.76 -22.85 28.13
N VAL A 198 2.26 -23.99 27.64
CA VAL A 198 1.90 -25.27 28.21
C VAL A 198 2.69 -25.22 29.50
N VAL A 199 2.09 -24.59 30.50
CA VAL A 199 2.57 -24.60 31.87
C VAL A 199 2.64 -26.07 32.19
N HIS A 200 3.83 -26.65 32.09
CA HIS A 200 4.10 -27.97 32.61
C HIS A 200 3.89 -27.84 34.11
N GLN A 201 2.66 -28.12 34.56
CA GLN A 201 2.36 -28.24 35.97
C GLN A 201 3.38 -29.23 36.54
N PRO A 202 4.25 -28.81 37.47
CA PRO A 202 5.18 -29.73 38.09
C PRO A 202 4.37 -30.84 38.75
N LEU A 203 4.59 -32.08 38.32
CA LEU A 203 3.96 -33.24 38.93
C LEU A 203 4.24 -33.23 40.43
N GLU A 204 3.20 -33.43 41.23
CA GLU A 204 3.32 -33.50 42.68
C GLU A 204 4.33 -34.61 43.06
N ARG A 205 5.16 -34.38 44.06
CA ARG A 205 6.29 -35.27 44.40
C ARG A 205 5.87 -36.73 44.59
N ALA A 206 4.64 -36.97 45.07
CA ALA A 206 4.09 -38.32 45.23
C ALA A 206 3.81 -39.00 43.88
N GLU A 207 3.20 -38.30 42.94
CA GLU A 207 2.90 -38.81 41.59
C GLU A 207 4.18 -39.07 40.80
N LEU A 208 5.17 -38.20 40.92
CA LEU A 208 6.47 -38.32 40.26
C LEU A 208 7.22 -39.59 40.73
N ARG A 209 7.18 -39.88 42.04
CA ARG A 209 7.73 -41.12 42.61
C ARG A 209 7.00 -42.37 42.09
N SER A 210 5.67 -42.31 41.98
CA SER A 210 4.88 -43.44 41.48
C SER A 210 5.18 -43.75 40.00
N ARG A 211 5.34 -42.71 39.16
CA ARG A 211 5.69 -42.84 37.74
C ARG A 211 7.13 -43.34 37.57
N LEU A 212 8.07 -42.86 38.37
CA LEU A 212 9.44 -43.39 38.39
C LEU A 212 9.48 -44.86 38.83
N ALA A 213 8.67 -45.27 39.81
CA ALA A 213 8.57 -46.66 40.21
C ALA A 213 7.95 -47.56 39.13
N LYS A 214 6.98 -47.06 38.35
CA LYS A 214 6.48 -47.75 37.14
C LYS A 214 7.57 -47.88 36.09
N LEU A 215 8.26 -46.79 35.75
CA LEU A 215 9.34 -46.79 34.76
C LEU A 215 10.49 -47.73 35.16
N ARG A 216 10.86 -47.79 36.45
CA ARG A 216 11.86 -48.74 36.96
C ARG A 216 11.44 -50.19 36.78
N ARG A 217 10.17 -50.50 37.07
CA ARG A 217 9.61 -51.85 36.85
C ARG A 217 9.60 -52.22 35.36
N ASP A 218 9.23 -51.29 34.49
CA ASP A 218 9.15 -51.54 33.05
C ASP A 218 10.55 -51.70 32.43
N LEU A 219 11.56 -51.02 32.97
CA LEU A 219 12.95 -51.09 32.53
C LEU A 219 13.78 -52.20 33.22
N LYS A 220 13.19 -52.99 34.12
CA LYS A 220 13.84 -54.09 34.87
C LYS A 220 15.17 -53.71 35.54
N LEU A 221 15.23 -52.50 36.11
CA LEU A 221 16.31 -52.01 36.98
C LEU A 221 15.90 -52.15 38.45
#